data_AF-V9LEI7-F1
#
_entry.id   AF-V9LEI7-F1
#
_cell.length_a   1.000
_cell.length_b   1.000
_cell.length_c   1.000
_cell.angle_alpha   90.00
_cell.angle_beta   90.00
_cell.angle_gamma   90.00
#
_symmetry.space_group_name_H-M   'P 1'
#
loop_
_entity.id
_entity.type
_entity.pdbx_description
1 polymer ?
#
loop_
_entity_poly.entity_id
_entity_poly.type
_entity_poly.pdbx_seq_one_letter_code
_entity_poly.pdbx_strand_id
1 'polypeptide(L)'
;LSLTLSQLFEYDDVNDTADLSQTGKVYPPYRLEEFTWDDANATINHSALTAEFTGRKASSAHFQNGSISFRIADYDGWGRAGELPRMLHSANCSQLEVVLTGVAPRGNRSRFALELLTVEDAGAQRQLNMYKSIDDEHTPTIFKVAELVAVAPGPGAALSYVQWKPVAYSSPRRAREDSVWCRIQGLRGGRNQTLPGLSIAFAYFTPQRVANLTAFNV
;
A
#
# COMPACT_ATOMS: atom_id res chain seq x y z
N LEU A 1 0.53 13.49 -8.13
CA LEU A 1 0.14 12.35 -7.26
C LEU A 1 0.62 12.57 -5.84
N SER A 2 -0.28 12.42 -4.87
CA SER A 2 0.08 12.01 -3.51
C SER A 2 -0.54 10.66 -3.20
N LEU A 3 0.23 9.79 -2.56
CA LEU A 3 -0.23 8.54 -1.95
C LEU A 3 -0.15 8.69 -0.44
N THR A 4 -1.26 8.48 0.26
CA THR A 4 -1.35 8.53 1.72
C THR A 4 -1.85 7.19 2.25
N LEU A 5 -1.12 6.60 3.18
CA LEU A 5 -1.55 5.41 3.91
C LEU A 5 -2.27 5.90 5.18
N SER A 6 -3.57 5.64 5.29
CA SER A 6 -4.41 6.23 6.35
C SER A 6 -4.74 5.26 7.47
N GLN A 7 -5.13 4.02 7.13
CA GLN A 7 -5.67 3.07 8.09
C GLN A 7 -5.19 1.65 7.81
N LEU A 8 -4.93 0.90 8.88
CA LEU A 8 -4.76 -0.55 8.85
C LEU A 8 -6.05 -1.20 9.36
N PHE A 9 -6.76 -1.90 8.48
CA PHE A 9 -7.92 -2.70 8.80
C PHE A 9 -7.53 -4.10 9.25
N GLU A 10 -8.37 -4.68 10.10
CA GLU A 10 -8.31 -6.09 10.49
C GLU A 10 -9.72 -6.66 10.45
N TYR A 11 -9.90 -7.87 9.91
CA TYR A 11 -11.19 -8.52 9.78
C TYR A 11 -11.08 -10.04 9.87
N ASP A 12 -12.17 -10.72 10.25
CA ASP A 12 -12.25 -12.18 10.28
C ASP A 12 -12.53 -12.71 8.86
N ASP A 13 -11.52 -13.23 8.17
CA ASP A 13 -11.66 -13.77 6.81
C ASP A 13 -12.01 -15.26 6.84
N VAL A 14 -13.25 -15.54 7.27
CA VAL A 14 -13.77 -16.89 7.49
C VAL A 14 -13.61 -17.82 6.28
N ASN A 15 -13.73 -17.25 5.08
CA ASN A 15 -13.73 -17.99 3.81
C ASN A 15 -12.41 -17.86 3.04
N ASP A 16 -11.38 -17.24 3.63
CA ASP A 16 -10.08 -16.99 3.00
C ASP A 16 -10.19 -16.32 1.61
N THR A 17 -11.07 -15.32 1.50
CA THR A 17 -11.39 -14.66 0.21
C THR A 17 -10.63 -13.36 -0.02
N ALA A 18 -9.96 -12.86 1.01
CA ALA A 18 -9.34 -11.53 1.09
C ALA A 18 -10.34 -10.38 0.84
N ASP A 19 -11.63 -10.61 1.05
CA ASP A 19 -12.67 -9.63 0.76
C ASP A 19 -13.29 -9.08 2.05
N LEU A 20 -12.84 -7.89 2.46
CA LEU A 20 -13.39 -7.16 3.62
C LEU A 20 -14.88 -6.85 3.47
N SER A 21 -15.43 -6.85 2.26
CA SER A 21 -16.87 -6.61 2.05
C SER A 21 -17.73 -7.86 2.29
N GLN A 22 -17.12 -9.04 2.29
CA GLN A 22 -17.80 -10.33 2.48
C GLN A 22 -17.60 -10.92 3.88
N THR A 23 -16.93 -10.19 4.79
CA THR A 23 -16.80 -10.61 6.19
C THR A 23 -17.96 -10.13 7.05
N GLY A 24 -18.38 -10.98 7.99
CA GLY A 24 -19.35 -10.60 9.03
C GLY A 24 -18.73 -9.80 10.20
N LYS A 25 -17.40 -9.65 10.25
CA LYS A 25 -16.71 -9.01 11.39
C LYS A 25 -15.47 -8.24 10.95
N VAL A 26 -15.59 -6.91 10.97
CA VAL A 26 -14.48 -5.96 10.82
C VAL A 26 -14.16 -5.38 12.20
N TYR A 27 -12.90 -5.46 12.63
CA TYR A 27 -12.47 -4.85 13.89
C TYR A 27 -12.22 -3.34 13.71
N PRO A 28 -12.24 -2.53 14.78
CA PRO A 28 -11.92 -1.11 14.69
C PRO A 28 -10.54 -0.87 14.04
N PRO A 29 -10.44 -0.07 12.96
CA PRO A 29 -9.18 0.10 12.25
C PRO A 29 -8.13 0.81 13.11
N TYR A 30 -6.86 0.51 12.86
CA TYR A 30 -5.75 1.26 13.42
C TYR A 30 -5.48 2.47 12.53
N ARG A 31 -5.71 3.68 13.05
CA ARG A 31 -5.43 4.93 12.34
C ARG A 31 -3.93 5.21 12.41
N LEU A 32 -3.27 5.32 11.25
CA LEU A 32 -1.80 5.44 11.19
C LEU A 32 -1.28 6.79 11.72
N GLU A 33 -2.14 7.81 11.77
CA GLU A 33 -1.84 9.09 12.45
C GLU A 33 -1.66 8.95 13.97
N GLU A 34 -2.15 7.86 14.58
CA GLU A 34 -2.05 7.61 16.03
C GLU A 34 -0.78 6.81 16.40
N PHE A 35 0.08 6.50 15.41
CA PHE A 35 1.30 5.76 15.63
C PHE A 35 2.45 6.71 15.99
N THR A 36 3.35 6.21 16.83
CA THR A 36 4.65 6.85 17.06
C THR A 36 5.67 6.21 16.13
N TRP A 37 6.45 7.03 15.45
CA TRP A 37 7.40 6.60 14.43
C TRP A 37 8.84 6.75 14.94
N ASP A 38 9.67 5.75 14.66
CA ASP A 38 11.10 5.81 14.90
C ASP A 38 11.76 6.88 14.02
N ASP A 39 12.95 7.33 14.43
CA ASP A 39 13.73 8.29 13.64
C ASP A 39 14.18 7.65 12.31
N ALA A 40 13.63 8.16 11.21
CA ALA A 40 13.96 7.70 9.87
C ALA A 40 15.42 7.95 9.50
N ASN A 41 16.08 8.97 10.07
CA ASN A 41 17.49 9.23 9.78
C ASN A 41 18.40 8.06 10.17
N ALA A 42 17.98 7.25 11.14
CA ALA A 42 18.73 6.06 11.55
C ALA A 42 18.72 4.93 10.51
N THR A 43 17.78 4.95 9.56
CA THR A 43 17.59 3.88 8.56
C THR A 43 17.92 4.30 7.13
N ILE A 44 18.22 5.58 6.90
CA ILE A 44 18.60 6.08 5.56
C ILE A 44 19.94 5.46 5.14
N ASN A 45 19.94 4.83 3.97
CA ASN A 45 21.13 4.34 3.31
C ASN A 45 21.25 5.02 1.94
N HIS A 46 22.17 5.99 1.84
CA HIS A 46 22.40 6.75 0.62
C HIS A 46 23.00 5.92 -0.52
N SER A 47 23.78 4.87 -0.20
CA SER A 47 24.39 4.03 -1.22
C SER A 47 23.40 3.04 -1.83
N ALA A 48 22.48 2.52 -1.01
CA ALA A 48 21.42 1.62 -1.45
C ALA A 48 20.14 2.36 -1.89
N LEU A 49 20.08 3.67 -1.68
CA LEU A 49 18.90 4.52 -1.91
C LEU A 49 17.65 4.00 -1.17
N THR A 50 17.82 3.61 0.09
CA THR A 50 16.72 3.06 0.90
C THR A 50 16.49 3.83 2.20
N ALA A 51 15.26 3.80 2.70
CA ALA A 51 14.90 4.27 4.04
C ALA A 51 13.77 3.40 4.63
N GLU A 52 13.65 3.36 5.96
CA GLU A 52 12.60 2.62 6.66
C GLU A 52 11.95 3.45 7.77
N PHE A 53 10.64 3.57 7.73
CA PHE A 53 9.83 4.20 8.77
C PHE A 53 9.13 3.11 9.58
N THR A 54 9.51 2.93 10.84
CA THR A 54 8.90 1.92 11.72
C THR A 54 7.98 2.59 12.72
N GLY A 55 6.70 2.25 12.67
CA GLY A 55 5.65 2.75 13.53
C GLY A 55 5.22 1.72 14.57
N ARG A 56 4.96 2.20 15.80
CA ARG A 56 4.38 1.42 16.88
C ARG A 56 3.15 2.11 17.47
N LYS A 57 2.24 1.32 18.04
CA LYS A 57 1.05 1.81 18.74
C LYS A 57 1.06 1.37 20.19
N ALA A 58 1.75 2.13 21.04
CA ALA A 58 1.91 1.81 22.46
C ALA A 58 0.58 1.67 23.21
N SER A 59 -0.47 2.37 22.78
CA SER A 59 -1.82 2.28 23.36
C SER A 59 -2.58 0.99 23.03
N SER A 60 -2.05 0.13 22.15
CA SER A 60 -2.70 -1.12 21.74
C SER A 60 -1.94 -2.34 22.25
N ALA A 61 -2.62 -3.19 23.02
CA ALA A 61 -2.08 -4.47 23.48
C ALA A 61 -1.59 -5.36 22.32
N HIS A 62 -2.26 -5.30 21.17
CA HIS A 62 -1.90 -6.06 19.97
C HIS A 62 -0.58 -5.64 19.32
N PHE A 63 -0.11 -4.42 19.62
CA PHE A 63 1.14 -3.85 19.10
C PHE A 63 2.24 -3.79 20.17
N GLN A 64 2.08 -4.45 21.34
CA GLN A 64 3.11 -4.44 22.39
C GLN A 64 4.47 -4.92 21.89
N ASN A 65 4.49 -6.00 21.10
CA ASN A 65 5.68 -6.52 20.42
C ASN A 65 5.57 -6.37 18.89
N GLY A 66 4.65 -5.52 18.43
CA GLY A 66 4.28 -5.41 17.04
C GLY A 66 4.66 -4.07 16.43
N SER A 67 4.95 -4.06 15.14
CA SER A 67 5.21 -2.85 14.38
C SER A 67 4.64 -2.93 12.97
N ILE A 68 4.41 -1.75 12.39
CA ILE A 68 4.23 -1.57 10.96
C ILE A 68 5.42 -0.79 10.43
N SER A 69 6.08 -1.29 9.39
CA SER A 69 7.23 -0.64 8.77
C SER A 69 6.95 -0.32 7.31
N PHE A 70 7.33 0.88 6.89
CA PHE A 70 7.30 1.32 5.50
C PHE A 70 8.74 1.43 5.01
N ARG A 71 9.13 0.54 4.10
CA ARG A 71 10.45 0.53 3.48
C ARG A 71 10.34 1.12 2.10
N ILE A 72 11.18 2.10 1.83
CA ILE A 72 11.23 2.83 0.57
C ILE A 72 12.56 2.52 -0.09
N ALA A 73 12.53 2.24 -1.39
CA ALA A 73 13.71 2.08 -2.22
C ALA A 73 13.54 2.89 -3.52
N ASP A 74 14.57 3.62 -3.90
CA ASP A 74 14.69 4.28 -5.20
C ASP A 74 15.67 3.53 -6.10
N TYR A 75 15.62 3.83 -7.39
CA TYR A 75 16.42 3.18 -8.42
C TYR A 75 17.00 4.22 -9.37
N ASP A 76 18.20 3.96 -9.90
CA ASP A 76 18.91 4.84 -10.83
C ASP A 76 18.74 4.41 -12.31
N GLY A 77 18.08 3.28 -12.54
CA GLY A 77 17.93 2.68 -13.86
C GLY A 77 16.85 1.62 -13.90
N TRP A 78 16.79 0.92 -15.03
CA TRP A 78 15.86 -0.19 -15.24
C TRP A 78 16.39 -1.47 -14.61
N GLY A 79 15.50 -2.20 -13.94
CA GLY A 79 15.87 -3.45 -13.30
C GLY A 79 14.70 -4.14 -12.63
N ARG A 80 15.03 -5.06 -11.72
CA ARG A 80 14.08 -5.80 -10.89
C ARG A 80 14.52 -5.80 -9.45
N ALA A 81 13.56 -5.69 -8.54
CA ALA A 81 13.84 -5.87 -7.13
C ALA A 81 14.44 -7.28 -6.89
N GLY A 82 15.43 -7.39 -6.00
CA GLY A 82 16.07 -8.68 -5.69
C GLY A 82 15.11 -9.65 -4.97
N GLU A 83 14.27 -9.09 -4.10
CA GLU A 83 13.30 -9.83 -3.31
C GLU A 83 11.97 -10.03 -4.05
N LEU A 84 11.29 -11.13 -3.75
CA LEU A 84 9.93 -11.37 -4.22
C LEU A 84 8.98 -10.25 -3.74
N PRO A 85 8.06 -9.77 -4.60
CA PRO A 85 7.65 -10.35 -5.88
C PRO A 85 8.42 -9.79 -7.12
N ARG A 86 9.68 -9.38 -6.94
CA ARG A 86 10.62 -8.95 -8.00
C ARG A 86 10.02 -7.96 -9.00
N MET A 87 9.37 -6.93 -8.47
CA MET A 87 8.77 -5.86 -9.26
C MET A 87 9.79 -5.26 -10.22
N LEU A 88 9.35 -4.99 -11.45
CA LEU A 88 10.09 -4.17 -12.40
C LEU A 88 10.16 -2.74 -11.87
N HIS A 89 11.33 -2.12 -12.00
CA HIS A 89 11.54 -0.73 -11.63
C HIS A 89 12.32 0.02 -12.71
N SER A 90 12.25 1.34 -12.64
CA SER A 90 13.00 2.29 -13.46
C SER A 90 13.44 3.47 -12.59
N ALA A 91 14.24 4.38 -13.15
CA ALA A 91 14.61 5.63 -12.48
C ALA A 91 13.42 6.57 -12.19
N ASN A 92 12.24 6.27 -12.73
CA ASN A 92 11.04 7.10 -12.59
C ASN A 92 10.06 6.58 -11.53
N CYS A 93 10.46 5.61 -10.71
CA CYS A 93 9.61 5.08 -9.64
C CYS A 93 10.38 4.77 -8.37
N SER A 94 9.68 4.90 -7.25
CA SER A 94 10.07 4.37 -5.95
C SER A 94 9.28 3.11 -5.66
N GLN A 95 9.89 2.14 -4.98
CA GLN A 95 9.20 0.98 -4.44
C GLN A 95 8.89 1.20 -2.97
N LEU A 96 7.62 0.99 -2.59
CA LEU A 96 7.16 0.96 -1.21
C LEU A 96 6.86 -0.49 -0.82
N GLU A 97 7.43 -0.93 0.29
CA GLU A 97 7.09 -2.17 0.96
C GLU A 97 6.47 -1.87 2.32
N VAL A 98 5.36 -2.56 2.62
CA VAL A 98 4.67 -2.47 3.90
C VAL A 98 4.84 -3.79 4.65
N VAL A 99 5.39 -3.73 5.86
CA VAL A 99 5.70 -4.91 6.67
C VAL A 99 4.98 -4.83 8.00
N LEU A 100 4.14 -5.81 8.29
CA LEU A 100 3.54 -5.99 9.61
C LEU A 100 4.29 -7.10 10.34
N THR A 101 4.91 -6.79 11.48
CA THR A 101 5.71 -7.76 12.25
C THR A 101 5.21 -7.83 13.68
N GLY A 102 5.05 -9.04 14.22
CA GLY A 102 4.77 -9.25 15.65
C GLY A 102 3.42 -8.73 16.16
N VAL A 103 2.52 -8.31 15.25
CA VAL A 103 1.19 -7.82 15.63
C VAL A 103 0.30 -9.00 15.98
N ALA A 104 -0.19 -9.02 17.22
CA ALA A 104 -1.05 -10.10 17.69
C ALA A 104 -2.46 -9.94 17.10
N PRO A 105 -2.98 -10.93 16.34
CA PRO A 105 -4.31 -10.83 15.75
C PRO A 105 -5.39 -10.81 16.83
N ARG A 106 -6.48 -10.09 16.57
CA ARG A 106 -7.68 -10.01 17.42
C ARG A 106 -8.60 -11.22 17.25
N GLY A 107 -8.40 -12.03 16.20
CA GLY A 107 -9.17 -13.24 15.95
C GLY A 107 -8.35 -14.34 15.27
N ASN A 108 -8.90 -15.56 15.29
CA ASN A 108 -8.18 -16.76 14.83
C ASN A 108 -7.96 -16.80 13.31
N ARG A 109 -8.76 -16.06 12.53
CA ARG A 109 -8.63 -15.94 11.07
C ARG A 109 -8.52 -14.47 10.66
N SER A 110 -7.80 -13.69 11.48
CA SER A 110 -7.57 -12.29 11.17
C SER A 110 -6.81 -12.15 9.87
N ARG A 111 -7.35 -11.34 8.96
CA ARG A 111 -6.65 -10.81 7.80
C ARG A 111 -6.56 -9.29 7.93
N PHE A 112 -5.46 -8.75 7.43
CA PHE A 112 -5.21 -7.32 7.42
C PHE A 112 -5.42 -6.74 6.03
N ALA A 113 -5.84 -5.49 5.96
CA ALA A 113 -5.90 -4.71 4.74
C ALA A 113 -5.42 -3.29 5.02
N LEU A 114 -4.82 -2.65 4.04
CA LEU A 114 -4.31 -1.29 4.15
C LEU A 114 -5.16 -0.34 3.31
N GLU A 115 -5.57 0.79 3.89
CA GLU A 115 -6.23 1.87 3.17
C GLU A 115 -5.21 2.80 2.51
N LEU A 116 -5.33 2.94 1.20
CA LEU A 116 -4.52 3.81 0.37
C LEU A 116 -5.41 4.92 -0.19
N LEU A 117 -5.01 6.16 0.06
CA LEU A 117 -5.63 7.37 -0.45
C LEU A 117 -4.74 7.97 -1.52
N THR A 118 -5.29 8.23 -2.71
CA THR A 118 -4.55 8.87 -3.80
C THR A 118 -5.18 10.20 -4.18
N VAL A 119 -4.34 11.22 -4.36
CA VAL A 119 -4.74 12.59 -4.72
C VAL A 119 -4.06 13.00 -6.01
N GLU A 120 -4.81 13.62 -6.92
CA GLU A 120 -4.29 14.33 -8.10
C GLU A 120 -4.90 15.71 -8.22
N ASP A 121 -4.31 16.47 -9.14
CA ASP A 121 -4.86 17.69 -9.68
C ASP A 121 -6.24 17.48 -10.32
N ALA A 122 -7.00 18.58 -10.37
CA ALA A 122 -8.34 18.59 -10.93
C ALA A 122 -8.37 18.09 -12.38
N GLY A 123 -9.33 17.19 -12.67
CA GLY A 123 -9.58 16.69 -14.02
C GLY A 123 -8.89 15.36 -14.35
N ALA A 124 -7.85 14.95 -13.62
CA ALA A 124 -7.19 13.66 -13.84
C ALA A 124 -8.18 12.50 -13.64
N GLN A 125 -8.27 11.58 -14.61
CA GLN A 125 -9.10 10.38 -14.50
C GLN A 125 -8.31 9.23 -13.88
N ARG A 126 -8.99 8.34 -13.15
CA ARG A 126 -8.39 7.13 -12.56
C ARG A 126 -8.81 5.88 -13.29
N GLN A 127 -7.83 5.05 -13.64
CA GLN A 127 -8.06 3.75 -14.27
C GLN A 127 -7.38 2.67 -13.46
N LEU A 128 -8.17 1.72 -12.96
CA LEU A 128 -7.66 0.49 -12.36
C LEU A 128 -7.58 -0.59 -13.45
N ASN A 129 -6.35 -0.96 -13.79
CA ASN A 129 -6.05 -1.98 -14.75
C ASN A 129 -5.58 -3.25 -14.02
N MET A 130 -6.02 -4.40 -14.48
CA MET A 130 -5.47 -5.69 -14.08
C MET A 130 -5.16 -6.48 -15.34
N TYR A 131 -3.89 -6.84 -15.53
CA TYR A 131 -3.45 -7.55 -16.71
C TYR A 131 -2.59 -8.75 -16.36
N LYS A 132 -2.56 -9.72 -17.28
CA LYS A 132 -1.76 -10.93 -17.13
C LYS A 132 -0.30 -10.61 -17.44
N SER A 133 0.61 -11.06 -16.57
CA SER A 133 2.05 -11.01 -16.79
C SER A 133 2.56 -12.44 -16.97
N ILE A 134 3.40 -12.69 -17.97
CA ILE A 134 4.00 -14.01 -18.27
C ILE A 134 5.38 -14.13 -17.60
N ASP A 135 5.56 -13.40 -16.50
CA ASP A 135 6.84 -13.20 -15.82
C ASP A 135 7.04 -14.20 -14.67
N ASP A 136 6.85 -15.50 -14.94
CA ASP A 136 6.98 -16.55 -13.92
C ASP A 136 8.42 -16.91 -13.58
N GLU A 137 9.36 -16.63 -14.49
CA GLU A 137 10.80 -16.72 -14.22
C GLU A 137 11.20 -15.85 -13.02
N HIS A 138 10.58 -14.68 -12.87
CA HIS A 138 10.91 -13.73 -11.82
C HIS A 138 9.87 -13.68 -10.71
N THR A 139 8.65 -14.15 -10.93
CA THR A 139 7.62 -14.23 -9.89
C THR A 139 6.75 -15.46 -10.06
N PRO A 140 7.26 -16.64 -9.64
CA PRO A 140 6.56 -17.90 -9.81
C PRO A 140 5.14 -17.82 -9.27
N THR A 141 4.19 -18.43 -9.99
CA THR A 141 2.75 -18.49 -9.67
C THR A 141 1.95 -17.19 -9.68
N ILE A 142 2.58 -16.02 -9.84
CA ILE A 142 1.89 -14.73 -9.78
C ILE A 142 1.91 -14.10 -11.18
N PHE A 143 0.84 -14.40 -11.93
CA PHE A 143 0.68 -13.99 -13.33
C PHE A 143 -0.18 -12.75 -13.51
N LYS A 144 -0.38 -11.94 -12.48
CA LYS A 144 -1.21 -10.73 -12.57
C LYS A 144 -0.47 -9.54 -11.99
N VAL A 145 -0.66 -8.40 -12.65
CA VAL A 145 -0.24 -7.09 -12.15
C VAL A 145 -1.47 -6.22 -12.10
N ALA A 146 -1.65 -5.53 -10.98
CA ALA A 146 -2.64 -4.50 -10.79
C ALA A 146 -1.96 -3.14 -10.86
N GLU A 147 -2.62 -2.20 -11.50
CA GLU A 147 -2.08 -0.86 -11.73
C GLU A 147 -3.21 0.17 -11.62
N LEU A 148 -3.01 1.18 -10.78
CA LEU A 148 -3.87 2.35 -10.70
C LEU A 148 -3.15 3.52 -11.37
N VAL A 149 -3.67 3.98 -12.51
CA VAL A 149 -3.07 5.05 -13.32
C VAL A 149 -3.91 6.32 -13.21
N ALA A 150 -3.27 7.48 -13.04
CA ALA A 150 -3.89 8.76 -13.40
C ALA A 150 -3.60 9.12 -14.85
N VAL A 151 -4.64 9.55 -15.55
CA VAL A 151 -4.57 9.95 -16.95
C VAL A 151 -5.04 11.39 -17.09
N ALA A 152 -4.32 12.19 -17.88
CA ALA A 152 -4.70 13.56 -18.19
C ALA A 152 -6.03 13.64 -18.98
N PRO A 153 -6.82 14.73 -18.86
CA PRO A 153 -7.93 14.98 -19.76
C PRO A 153 -7.44 15.17 -21.20
N GLY A 154 -8.08 14.51 -22.18
CA GLY A 154 -7.71 14.63 -23.60
C GLY A 154 -6.86 13.45 -24.09
N PRO A 155 -5.85 13.62 -24.97
CA PRO A 155 -5.01 12.54 -25.47
C PRO A 155 -4.09 11.97 -24.37
N GLY A 156 -4.69 11.28 -23.39
CA GLY A 156 -4.31 9.98 -22.83
C GLY A 156 -2.98 9.83 -22.10
N ALA A 157 -2.19 10.88 -21.88
CA ALA A 157 -0.89 10.72 -21.23
C ALA A 157 -1.07 10.26 -19.77
N ALA A 158 -0.35 9.20 -19.40
CA ALA A 158 -0.22 8.76 -18.01
C ALA A 158 0.54 9.82 -17.21
N LEU A 159 -0.06 10.28 -16.11
CA LEU A 159 0.51 11.29 -15.22
C LEU A 159 1.29 10.64 -14.08
N SER A 160 0.73 9.59 -13.51
CA SER A 160 1.27 8.88 -12.36
C SER A 160 0.66 7.49 -12.28
N TYR A 161 1.30 6.59 -11.55
CA TYR A 161 0.77 5.26 -11.33
C TYR A 161 1.17 4.70 -9.96
N VAL A 162 0.39 3.72 -9.50
CA VAL A 162 0.74 2.81 -8.42
C VAL A 162 0.55 1.40 -8.97
N GLN A 163 1.59 0.58 -8.91
CA GLN A 163 1.56 -0.77 -9.48
C GLN A 163 1.98 -1.80 -8.43
N TRP A 164 1.28 -2.93 -8.38
CA TRP A 164 1.58 -4.02 -7.46
C TRP A 164 1.18 -5.37 -8.05
N LYS A 165 1.76 -6.44 -7.53
CA LYS A 165 1.25 -7.80 -7.74
C LYS A 165 0.28 -8.15 -6.60
N PRO A 166 -0.85 -8.84 -6.84
CA PRO A 166 -1.88 -9.12 -5.83
C PRO A 166 -1.44 -10.26 -4.88
N VAL A 167 -0.30 -10.06 -4.21
CA VAL A 167 0.32 -11.02 -3.30
C VAL A 167 1.00 -10.28 -2.14
N ALA A 168 0.96 -10.90 -0.97
CA ALA A 168 1.79 -10.60 0.19
C ALA A 168 2.51 -11.88 0.64
N TYR A 169 3.39 -11.77 1.63
CA TYR A 169 4.12 -12.91 2.17
C TYR A 169 3.96 -12.96 3.69
N SER A 170 3.61 -14.13 4.22
CA SER A 170 3.44 -14.35 5.67
C SER A 170 4.74 -14.58 6.42
N SER A 171 5.88 -14.58 5.71
CA SER A 171 7.20 -14.89 6.24
C SER A 171 8.24 -13.90 5.71
N PRO A 172 9.21 -13.47 6.54
CA PRO A 172 10.29 -12.60 6.10
C PRO A 172 11.14 -13.16 4.95
N ARG A 173 11.19 -14.49 4.81
CA ARG A 173 11.95 -15.17 3.73
C ARG A 173 11.28 -15.07 2.36
N ARG A 174 9.98 -14.73 2.34
CA ARG A 174 9.15 -14.60 1.12
C ARG A 174 9.26 -15.80 0.19
N ALA A 175 9.25 -17.02 0.75
CA ALA A 175 9.24 -18.19 -0.08
C ALA A 175 7.89 -18.30 -0.82
N ARG A 176 7.84 -19.08 -1.90
CA ARG A 176 6.63 -19.21 -2.71
C ARG A 176 5.46 -19.79 -1.89
N GLU A 177 5.77 -20.73 -1.01
CA GLU A 177 4.86 -21.37 -0.07
C GLU A 177 4.31 -20.40 0.98
N ASP A 178 4.97 -19.26 1.21
CA ASP A 178 4.53 -18.21 2.15
C ASP A 178 3.63 -17.16 1.49
N SER A 179 3.27 -17.35 0.20
CA SER A 179 2.45 -16.39 -0.53
C SER A 179 1.01 -16.36 -0.04
N VAL A 180 0.49 -15.15 0.17
CA VAL A 180 -0.87 -14.87 0.58
C VAL A 180 -1.52 -13.99 -0.47
N TRP A 181 -2.72 -14.35 -0.92
CA TRP A 181 -3.43 -13.57 -1.94
C TRP A 181 -3.88 -12.22 -1.39
N CYS A 182 -3.63 -11.15 -2.15
CA CYS A 182 -4.15 -9.81 -1.85
C CYS A 182 -5.28 -9.46 -2.81
N ARG A 183 -6.26 -8.69 -2.33
CA ARG A 183 -7.39 -8.28 -3.14
C ARG A 183 -7.61 -6.78 -2.99
N ILE A 184 -7.55 -6.09 -4.11
CA ILE A 184 -8.02 -4.71 -4.15
C ILE A 184 -9.54 -4.69 -3.97
N GLN A 185 -9.98 -3.88 -3.02
CA GLN A 185 -11.39 -3.57 -2.84
C GLN A 185 -11.70 -2.26 -3.56
N GLY A 186 -12.83 -2.26 -4.27
CA GLY A 186 -13.15 -1.29 -5.31
C GLY A 186 -12.83 0.17 -4.98
N LEU A 187 -12.43 0.92 -6.00
CA LEU A 187 -12.11 2.34 -5.89
C LEU A 187 -13.32 3.11 -5.35
N ARG A 188 -13.17 3.71 -4.18
CA ARG A 188 -14.14 4.63 -3.62
C ARG A 188 -13.65 6.03 -3.93
N GLY A 189 -14.39 6.79 -4.72
CA GLY A 189 -14.13 8.20 -4.98
C GLY A 189 -15.30 9.06 -4.52
N GLY A 190 -15.05 10.34 -4.27
CA GLY A 190 -16.11 11.34 -4.13
C GLY A 190 -16.02 12.25 -2.90
N ARG A 191 -16.98 13.19 -2.83
CA ARG A 191 -17.05 14.32 -1.88
C ARG A 191 -17.01 13.95 -0.39
N ASN A 192 -17.22 12.68 -0.03
CA ASN A 192 -17.27 12.22 1.36
C ASN A 192 -15.93 11.72 1.89
N GLN A 193 -14.89 11.68 1.05
CA GLN A 193 -13.55 11.35 1.51
C GLN A 193 -12.78 12.63 1.81
N THR A 194 -12.10 12.62 2.95
CA THR A 194 -11.26 13.72 3.40
C THR A 194 -9.88 13.18 3.69
N LEU A 195 -8.86 13.92 3.30
CA LEU A 195 -7.51 13.64 3.77
C LEU A 195 -7.43 13.81 5.29
N PRO A 196 -6.60 13.02 6.00
CA PRO A 196 -6.31 13.27 7.39
C PRO A 196 -5.78 14.70 7.57
N GLY A 197 -6.37 15.48 8.48
CA GLY A 197 -6.10 16.93 8.61
C GLY A 197 -4.66 17.30 8.99
N LEU A 198 -3.89 16.33 9.54
CA LEU A 198 -2.48 16.48 9.87
C LEU A 198 -1.54 15.83 8.84
N SER A 199 -2.07 15.37 7.70
CA SER A 199 -1.24 14.76 6.66
C SER A 199 -0.47 15.80 5.84
N ILE A 200 0.70 15.42 5.35
CA ILE A 200 1.48 16.21 4.39
C ILE A 200 0.66 16.47 3.12
N ALA A 201 -0.13 15.49 2.68
CA ALA A 201 -1.06 15.65 1.56
C ALA A 201 -2.08 16.76 1.83
N PHE A 202 -2.67 16.80 3.03
CA PHE A 202 -3.56 17.91 3.40
C PHE A 202 -2.81 19.24 3.35
N ALA A 203 -1.62 19.36 3.93
CA ALA A 203 -0.86 20.62 3.89
C ALA A 203 -0.53 21.09 2.45
N TYR A 204 -0.18 20.17 1.55
CA TYR A 204 0.19 20.50 0.17
C TYR A 204 -1.01 20.87 -0.70
N PHE A 205 -2.12 20.12 -0.61
CA PHE A 205 -3.26 20.28 -1.51
C PHE A 205 -4.32 21.25 -0.99
N THR A 206 -4.41 21.57 0.31
CA THR A 206 -5.59 22.25 0.87
C THR A 206 -5.80 23.74 0.52
N PRO A 207 -4.86 24.54 -0.02
CA PRO A 207 -5.22 25.82 -0.64
C PRO A 207 -6.02 25.67 -1.95
N GLN A 208 -6.01 24.48 -2.56
CA GLN A 208 -6.64 24.19 -3.85
C GLN A 208 -7.66 23.06 -3.66
N ARG A 209 -8.96 23.39 -3.75
CA ARG A 209 -10.09 22.44 -3.62
C ARG A 209 -9.73 21.02 -4.07
N VAL A 210 -9.69 20.06 -3.14
CA VAL A 210 -9.36 18.64 -3.37
C VAL A 210 -10.26 18.09 -4.48
N ALA A 211 -9.73 18.00 -5.70
CA ALA A 211 -10.55 17.77 -6.88
C ALA A 211 -10.58 16.31 -7.36
N ASN A 212 -9.70 15.42 -6.86
CA ASN A 212 -9.86 13.98 -7.09
C ASN A 212 -9.11 13.15 -6.03
N LEU A 213 -9.81 12.85 -4.94
CA LEU A 213 -9.39 11.87 -3.93
C LEU A 213 -10.01 10.51 -4.26
N THR A 214 -9.18 9.46 -4.29
CA THR A 214 -9.62 8.07 -4.47
C THR A 214 -9.02 7.19 -3.38
N ALA A 215 -9.87 6.52 -2.63
CA ALA A 215 -9.49 5.52 -1.64
C ALA A 215 -9.65 4.09 -2.19
N PHE A 216 -8.78 3.20 -1.79
CA PHE A 216 -8.92 1.76 -2.01
C PHE A 216 -8.21 0.98 -0.89
N ASN A 217 -8.63 -0.27 -0.69
CA ASN A 217 -7.97 -1.16 0.25
C ASN A 217 -7.26 -2.27 -0.51
N VAL A 218 -6.09 -2.68 -0.03
CA VAL A 218 -5.33 -3.84 -0.53
C VAL A 218 -5.07 -4.82 0.61
#